data_AF-A0A7C1S4J6-F1
#
_entry.id   AF-A0A7C1S4J6-F1
#
_cell.length_a   1.000
_cell.length_b   1.000
_cell.length_c   1.000
_cell.angle_alpha   90.00
_cell.angle_beta   90.00
_cell.angle_gamma   90.00
#
_symmetry.space_group_name_H-M   'P 1'
#
loop_
_entity.id
_entity.type
_entity.pdbx_description
1 polymer ?
#
loop_
_entity_poly.entity_id
_entity_poly.type
_entity_poly.pdbx_seq_one_letter_code
_entity_poly.pdbx_strand_id
1 'polypeptide(L)' 'MKLKSIKNGEWVWPKMHGYKMQCCGCGLTHELDFVAIDEETGEPINGVAIMFRAYRLDKKKKTRGKK' A
#
# COMPACT_ATOMS: atom_id res chain seq x y z
N MET A 1 10.33 -11.98 -11.75
CA MET A 1 10.81 -11.23 -10.57
C MET A 1 9.96 -11.62 -9.36
N LYS A 2 10.57 -11.99 -8.24
CA LYS A 2 9.86 -12.36 -7.00
C LYS A 2 9.53 -11.06 -6.24
N LEU A 3 8.26 -10.68 -6.21
CA LEU A 3 7.83 -9.48 -5.46
C LEU A 3 7.99 -9.74 -3.97
N LYS A 4 8.50 -8.76 -3.23
CA LYS A 4 8.63 -8.86 -1.78
C LYS A 4 7.22 -8.78 -1.18
N SER A 5 6.79 -9.85 -0.50
CA SER A 5 5.54 -9.80 0.24
C SER A 5 5.75 -8.95 1.50
N ILE A 6 4.97 -7.89 1.63
CA ILE A 6 5.04 -6.96 2.76
C ILE A 6 4.27 -7.56 3.92
N LYS A 7 4.88 -7.63 5.11
CA LYS A 7 4.19 -8.10 6.32
C LYS A 7 3.20 -7.05 6.82
N ASN A 8 2.18 -7.49 7.56
CA ASN A 8 1.25 -6.57 8.22
C ASN A 8 2.01 -5.63 9.16
N GLY A 9 1.89 -4.33 8.96
CA GLY A 9 2.61 -3.34 9.75
C GLY A 9 4.12 -3.31 9.47
N GLU A 10 4.58 -3.59 8.25
CA GLU A 10 5.98 -3.35 7.86
C GLU A 10 6.12 -1.96 7.26
N TRP A 11 7.17 -1.23 7.66
CA TRP A 11 7.58 0.01 7.01
C TRP A 11 8.24 -0.31 5.68
N VAL A 12 7.80 0.37 4.62
CA VAL A 12 8.38 0.22 3.30
C VAL A 12 8.77 1.57 2.72
N TRP A 13 9.88 1.56 2.00
CA TRP A 13 10.34 2.68 1.19
C TRP A 13 9.99 2.38 -0.27
N PRO A 14 8.85 2.88 -0.78
CA PRO A 14 8.43 2.63 -2.15
C PRO A 14 9.25 3.41 -3.17
N LYS A 15 9.21 2.92 -4.41
CA LYS A 15 9.47 3.77 -5.58
C LYS A 15 8.24 4.66 -5.79
N MET A 16 8.46 5.92 -6.17
CA MET A 16 7.36 6.87 -6.38
C MET A 16 6.39 6.42 -7.48
N HIS A 17 6.87 5.70 -8.50
CA HIS A 17 6.05 5.17 -9.58
C HIS A 17 6.21 3.65 -9.72
N GLY A 18 5.08 2.96 -9.94
CA GLY A 18 5.01 1.53 -10.24
C GLY A 18 5.39 0.64 -9.06
N TYR A 19 5.17 1.07 -7.82
CA TYR A 19 5.50 0.27 -6.65
C TYR A 19 4.58 -0.94 -6.54
N LYS A 20 5.14 -2.14 -6.69
CA LYS A 20 4.40 -3.40 -6.63
C LYS A 20 4.46 -4.01 -5.23
N MET A 21 3.30 -4.17 -4.60
CA MET A 21 3.10 -4.82 -3.31
C MET A 21 2.30 -6.11 -3.48
N GLN A 22 2.88 -7.24 -3.07
CA GLN A 22 2.14 -8.50 -2.97
C GLN A 22 1.51 -8.61 -1.57
N CYS A 23 0.19 -8.46 -1.48
CA CYS A 23 -0.53 -8.63 -0.22
C CYS A 23 -0.74 -10.13 0.05
N CYS A 24 -0.15 -10.61 1.15
CA CYS A 24 -0.06 -12.02 1.52
C CYS A 24 -1.40 -12.70 1.89
N GLY A 25 -2.56 -12.06 1.69
CA GLY A 25 -3.84 -12.72 1.94
C GLY A 25 -5.01 -12.37 1.02
N CYS A 26 -4.86 -11.43 0.09
CA CYS A 26 -5.86 -11.26 -0.97
C CYS A 26 -5.49 -12.03 -2.25
N GLY A 27 -4.27 -12.56 -2.36
CA GLY A 27 -3.79 -13.24 -3.56
C GLY A 27 -3.53 -12.31 -4.76
N LEU A 28 -3.71 -10.99 -4.57
CA LEU A 28 -3.48 -9.97 -5.59
C LEU A 28 -2.13 -9.26 -5.37
N THR A 29 -1.59 -8.76 -6.47
CA THR A 29 -0.51 -7.76 -6.47
C THR A 29 -1.12 -6.40 -6.72
N HIS A 30 -0.86 -5.44 -5.84
CA HIS A 30 -1.23 -4.05 -6.05
C HIS A 30 -0.05 -3.28 -6.63
N GLU A 31 -0.33 -2.41 -7.59
CA GLU A 31 0.61 -1.39 -8.07
C GLU A 31 0.16 -0.04 -7.51
N LEU A 32 1.10 0.71 -6.95
CA LEU A 32 0.84 1.97 -6.25
C LEU A 32 1.80 3.05 -6.77
N ASP A 33 1.25 4.23 -6.97
CA ASP A 33 1.98 5.46 -7.25
C ASP A 33 1.85 6.41 -6.08
N PHE A 34 2.92 7.16 -5.81
CA PHE A 34 3.01 8.09 -4.70
C PHE A 34 3.53 9.43 -5.18
N VAL A 35 2.98 10.50 -4.62
CA VAL A 35 3.45 11.87 -4.76
C VAL A 35 3.40 12.52 -3.39
N ALA A 36 4.47 13.24 -3.01
CA ALA A 36 4.44 14.10 -1.85
C ALA A 36 3.90 15.45 -2.30
N ILE A 37 2.95 16.00 -1.55
CA ILE A 37 2.40 17.33 -1.81
C ILE A 37 2.55 18.19 -0.57
N ASP A 38 2.61 19.50 -0.79
CA ASP A 38 2.43 20.47 0.27
C ASP A 38 0.96 20.45 0.72
N GLU A 39 0.72 20.43 2.03
CA GLU A 39 -0.64 20.33 2.58
C GLU A 39 -1.45 21.62 2.38
N GLU A 40 -0.79 22.78 2.37
CA GLU A 40 -1.45 24.07 2.27
C GLU A 40 -1.73 24.44 0.80
N THR A 41 -0.75 24.22 -0.08
CA THR A 41 -0.86 24.62 -1.50
C THR A 41 -1.35 23.50 -2.41
N GLY A 42 -1.21 22.24 -2.00
CA GLY A 42 -1.49 21.07 -2.84
C GLY A 42 -0.45 20.83 -3.94
N GLU A 43 0.65 21.58 -3.97
CA GLU A 43 1.67 21.46 -4.99
C GLU A 43 2.63 20.27 -4.75
N PRO A 44 3.14 19.59 -5.79
CA PRO A 44 4.10 18.51 -5.62
C PRO A 44 5.43 18.96 -5.01
N ILE A 45 5.88 18.25 -3.98
CA ILE A 45 7.20 18.43 -3.37
C ILE A 45 8.19 17.46 -4.02
N ASN A 46 9.26 17.99 -4.59
CA ASN A 46 10.34 17.22 -5.19
C ASN A 46 11.49 16.97 -4.19
N GLY A 47 12.28 15.92 -4.43
CA GLY A 47 13.49 15.64 -3.64
C GLY A 47 13.27 15.03 -2.26
N VAL A 48 12.04 14.61 -1.95
CA VAL A 48 11.70 13.95 -0.68
C VAL A 48 11.58 12.44 -0.81
N ALA A 49 11.83 11.74 0.30
CA ALA A 49 11.60 10.31 0.42
C ALA A 49 10.28 10.04 1.16
N ILE A 50 9.45 9.15 0.63
CA ILE A 50 8.22 8.68 1.28
C ILE A 50 8.49 7.34 1.94
N MET A 51 8.01 7.15 3.17
CA MET A 51 7.87 5.84 3.78
C MET A 51 6.43 5.67 4.24
N PHE A 52 5.88 4.47 4.06
CA PHE A 52 4.55 4.15 4.59
C PHE A 52 4.53 2.78 5.25
N ARG A 53 3.53 2.58 6.10
CA ARG A 53 3.27 1.33 6.79
C ARG A 53 1.92 0.80 6.37
N ALA A 54 1.90 -0.36 5.73
CA ALA A 54 0.65 -0.99 5.28
C ALA A 54 0.06 -1.87 6.37
N TYR A 55 -1.22 -1.68 6.68
CA TYR A 55 -1.97 -2.55 7.57
C TYR A 55 -3.02 -3.34 6.80
N ARG A 56 -3.18 -4.61 7.18
CA ARG A 56 -4.27 -5.47 6.71
C ARG A 56 -5.51 -5.16 7.54
N LEU A 57 -6.54 -4.66 6.89
CA LEU A 57 -7.87 -4.55 7.45
C LEU A 57 -8.65 -5.78 6.98
N ASP A 58 -8.74 -6.82 7.81
CA ASP A 58 -9.55 -8.00 7.48
C ASP A 58 -11.02 -7.56 7.36
N LYS A 59 -11.64 -7.74 6.18
CA LYS A 59 -13.09 -7.58 6.07
C LYS A 59 -13.74 -8.61 7.00
N LYS A 60 -14.53 -8.16 7.98
CA LYS A 60 -15.45 -9.04 8.73
C LYS A 60 -16.11 -9.99 7.73
N LYS A 61 -15.95 -11.31 7.93
CA LYS A 61 -16.66 -12.34 7.14
C LYS A 61 -18.13 -11.89 7.04
N LYS A 62 -18.65 -11.66 5.83
CA LYS A 62 -20.10 -11.68 5.64
C LYS A 62 -20.54 -13.05 6.13
N THR A 63 -21.21 -13.11 7.28
CA THR A 63 -21.95 -14.30 7.70
C THR A 63 -22.91 -14.60 6.58
N ARG A 64 -22.57 -15.60 5.78
CA ARG A 64 -23.44 -16.15 4.75
C ARG A 64 -24.63 -16.70 5.54
N GLY A 65 -25.75 -15.97 5.51
CA GLY A 65 -26.98 -16.37 6.20
C GLY A 65 -27.26 -17.83 5.86
N LYS A 66 -27.44 -18.64 6.91
CA LYS A 66 -27.86 -20.04 6.78
C LYS A 66 -29.17 -20.05 6.00
N LYS A 67 -29.19 -20.87 4.96
CA LYS A 67 -30.34 -21.19 4.12
C LYS A 67 -31.45 -21.82 4.95
#